data_AF-A0A3B5K487-F1
#
_entry.id   AF-A0A3B5K487-F1
#
_cell.length_a   1.000
_cell.length_b   1.000
_cell.length_c   1.000
_cell.angle_alpha   90.00
_cell.angle_beta   90.00
_cell.angle_gamma   90.00
#
_symmetry.space_group_name_H-M   'P 1'
#
loop_
_entity.id
_entity.type
_entity.pdbx_description
1 polymer ?
#
loop_
_entity_poly.entity_id
_entity_poly.type
_entity_poly.pdbx_seq_one_letter_code
_entity_poly.pdbx_strand_id
1 'polypeptide(L)'
;MFPTGPSPCEEERWAATEAHSVYIPSCEPGGAFTTRQCQQGGQCWCVDHTGQELPGTRHPAGGAVSCKISIYTIHTKHFTTSHDCKMIVPHPVH
;
A
#
# COMPACT_ATOMS: atom_id res chain seq x y z
N MET A 1 -17.80 -23.67 -9.71
CA MET A 1 -16.76 -23.28 -10.68
C MET A 1 -15.83 -22.28 -10.02
N PHE A 2 -14.72 -22.75 -9.47
CA PHE A 2 -13.60 -21.87 -9.13
C PHE A 2 -12.80 -21.70 -10.43
N PRO A 3 -12.44 -20.48 -10.86
CA PRO A 3 -11.73 -20.32 -12.12
C PRO A 3 -10.38 -21.03 -11.99
N THR A 4 -10.24 -22.13 -12.72
CA THR A 4 -9.02 -22.96 -12.79
C THR A 4 -8.00 -22.28 -13.70
N GLY A 5 -7.36 -21.23 -13.19
CA GLY A 5 -6.26 -20.55 -13.87
C GLY A 5 -5.40 -19.78 -12.87
N PRO A 6 -4.09 -19.61 -13.15
CA PRO A 6 -3.24 -18.76 -12.32
C PRO A 6 -3.80 -17.34 -12.31
N SER A 7 -3.74 -16.70 -11.16
CA SER A 7 -4.11 -15.29 -11.03
C SER A 7 -3.11 -14.37 -11.73
N PRO A 8 -3.47 -13.11 -12.01
CA PRO A 8 -2.56 -12.16 -12.64
C PRO A 8 -1.22 -12.02 -11.91
N CYS A 9 -1.24 -12.03 -10.58
CA CYS A 9 -0.02 -11.97 -9.78
C CYS A 9 0.87 -13.22 -9.97
N GLU A 10 0.25 -14.40 -10.05
CA GLU A 10 1.00 -15.66 -10.21
C GLU A 10 1.65 -15.77 -11.58
N GLU A 11 0.96 -15.31 -12.62
CA GLU A 11 1.50 -15.26 -13.98
C GLU A 11 2.69 -14.30 -14.07
N GLU A 12 2.57 -13.10 -13.51
CA GLU A 12 3.69 -12.16 -13.42
C GLU A 12 4.85 -12.71 -12.59
N ARG A 13 4.56 -13.41 -11.49
CA ARG A 13 5.59 -14.03 -10.65
C ARG A 13 6.41 -15.05 -11.43
N TRP A 14 5.78 -15.90 -12.22
CA TRP A 14 6.51 -16.86 -13.05
C TRP A 14 7.31 -16.18 -14.15
N ALA A 15 6.72 -15.22 -14.86
CA ALA A 15 7.43 -14.45 -15.90
C ALA A 15 8.65 -13.71 -15.33
N ALA A 16 8.49 -13.05 -14.17
CA ALA A 16 9.58 -12.37 -13.49
C ALA A 16 10.68 -13.32 -13.02
N THR A 17 10.30 -14.52 -12.55
CA THR A 17 11.25 -15.56 -12.13
C THR A 17 12.04 -16.09 -13.34
N GLU A 18 11.37 -16.40 -14.44
CA GLU A 18 11.99 -16.89 -15.67
C GLU A 18 12.92 -15.84 -16.29
N ALA A 19 12.52 -14.57 -16.25
CA ALA A 19 13.33 -13.45 -16.70
C ALA A 19 14.48 -13.08 -15.74
N HIS A 20 14.62 -13.77 -14.59
CA HIS A 20 15.55 -13.42 -13.51
C HIS A 20 15.48 -11.94 -13.11
N SER A 21 14.25 -11.41 -13.02
CA SER A 21 14.01 -10.03 -12.63
C SER A 21 14.43 -9.78 -11.19
N VAL A 22 14.98 -8.59 -10.93
CA VAL A 22 15.30 -8.15 -9.55
C VAL A 22 14.05 -7.97 -8.71
N TYR A 23 12.91 -7.76 -9.34
CA TYR A 23 11.60 -7.68 -8.71
C TYR A 23 10.80 -8.93 -9.03
N ILE A 24 10.42 -9.70 -8.00
CA ILE A 24 9.49 -10.82 -8.10
C ILE A 24 8.26 -10.46 -7.26
N PRO A 25 7.06 -10.33 -7.88
CA PRO A 25 5.87 -9.94 -7.15
C PRO A 25 5.48 -10.99 -6.10
N SER A 26 5.05 -10.52 -4.93
CA SER A 26 4.43 -11.34 -3.90
C SER A 26 2.91 -11.34 -4.05
N CYS A 27 2.30 -12.51 -3.89
CA CYS A 27 0.87 -12.75 -4.15
C CYS A 27 0.15 -13.19 -2.88
N GLU A 28 -1.07 -12.69 -2.69
CA GLU A 28 -1.99 -13.12 -1.65
C GLU A 28 -2.67 -14.45 -2.03
N PRO A 29 -3.21 -15.21 -1.05
CA PRO A 29 -3.92 -16.47 -1.33
C PRO A 29 -5.13 -16.31 -2.27
N GLY A 30 -5.67 -15.10 -2.40
CA GLY A 30 -6.77 -14.78 -3.33
C GLY A 30 -6.29 -14.45 -4.76
N GLY A 31 -4.99 -14.48 -5.03
CA GLY A 31 -4.41 -14.17 -6.34
C GLY A 31 -4.17 -12.68 -6.61
N ALA A 32 -4.44 -11.82 -5.64
CA ALA A 32 -4.08 -10.40 -5.69
C ALA A 32 -2.61 -10.18 -5.35
N PHE A 33 -2.07 -9.02 -5.71
CA PHE A 33 -0.72 -8.62 -5.31
C PHE A 33 -0.71 -8.23 -3.83
N THR A 34 0.29 -8.70 -3.07
CA THR A 34 0.43 -8.26 -1.69
C THR A 34 0.75 -6.77 -1.66
N THR A 35 0.13 -6.05 -0.72
CA THR A 35 0.29 -4.59 -0.64
C THR A 35 1.74 -4.15 -0.54
N ARG A 36 2.62 -4.93 0.11
CA ARG A 36 4.03 -4.62 0.23
C ARG A 36 4.84 -5.46 -0.75
N GLN A 37 5.40 -4.81 -1.76
CA GLN A 37 6.31 -5.43 -2.71
C GLN A 37 7.75 -5.05 -2.39
N CYS A 38 8.68 -5.98 -2.58
CA CYS A 38 10.11 -5.75 -2.36
C CYS A 38 10.92 -6.32 -3.52
N GLN A 39 11.97 -5.62 -3.93
CA GLN A 39 12.94 -6.11 -4.90
C GLN A 39 14.27 -6.50 -4.26
N GLN A 40 15.00 -7.37 -4.96
CA GLN A 40 16.41 -7.64 -4.73
C GLN A 40 17.19 -6.32 -4.90
N GLY A 41 17.95 -5.94 -3.88
CA GLY A 41 18.48 -4.58 -3.71
C GLY A 41 17.87 -3.85 -2.52
N GLY A 42 16.92 -4.48 -1.83
CA GLY A 42 16.37 -3.98 -0.58
C GLY A 42 15.62 -2.68 -0.82
N GLN A 43 14.77 -2.60 -1.83
CA GLN A 43 13.80 -1.51 -1.93
C GLN A 43 12.42 -2.13 -1.83
N CYS A 44 11.59 -1.57 -0.98
CA CYS A 44 10.20 -1.98 -0.83
C CYS A 44 9.28 -0.80 -1.09
N TRP A 45 8.12 -1.07 -1.66
CA TRP A 45 7.08 -0.09 -1.95
C TRP A 45 5.71 -0.70 -1.69
N CYS A 46 4.69 0.16 -1.66
CA CYS A 46 3.32 -0.28 -1.56
C CYS A 46 2.71 -0.36 -2.96
N VAL A 47 1.89 -1.37 -3.21
CA VAL A 47 1.09 -1.52 -4.43
C VAL A 47 -0.39 -1.64 -4.08
N ASP A 48 -1.24 -1.38 -5.06
CA ASP A 48 -2.66 -1.71 -4.98
C ASP A 48 -2.90 -3.20 -5.30
N HIS A 49 -4.17 -3.63 -5.28
CA HIS A 49 -4.54 -5.02 -5.58
C HIS A 49 -4.22 -5.46 -7.02
N THR A 50 -3.95 -4.52 -7.92
CA THR A 50 -3.54 -4.78 -9.31
C THR A 50 -2.02 -4.85 -9.49
N GLY A 51 -1.23 -4.56 -8.45
CA GLY A 51 0.23 -4.58 -8.51
C GLY A 51 0.85 -3.24 -8.92
N GLN A 52 0.06 -2.19 -9.08
CA GLN A 52 0.52 -0.84 -9.40
C GLN A 52 1.13 -0.16 -8.18
N GLU A 53 2.37 0.32 -8.32
CA GLU A 53 3.08 1.07 -7.27
C GLU A 53 2.33 2.34 -6.87
N LEU A 54 2.14 2.50 -5.56
CA LEU A 54 1.62 3.72 -4.97
C LEU A 54 2.74 4.77 -4.94
N PRO A 55 2.52 5.95 -5.54
CA PRO A 55 3.56 6.97 -5.63
C PRO A 55 4.03 7.44 -4.24
N GLY A 56 5.34 7.61 -4.08
CA GLY A 56 5.95 8.08 -2.84
C GLY A 56 6.10 7.02 -1.74
N THR A 57 5.87 5.74 -2.03
CA THR A 57 6.00 4.64 -1.06
C THR A 57 7.29 3.82 -1.19
N ARG A 58 8.08 4.04 -2.25
CA ARG A 58 9.32 3.33 -2.52
C ARG A 58 10.45 3.80 -1.61
N HIS A 59 10.92 2.91 -0.74
CA HIS A 59 11.99 3.18 0.22
C HIS A 59 13.05 2.07 0.27
N PRO A 60 14.33 2.41 0.49
CA PRO A 60 15.35 1.42 0.84
C PRO A 60 15.00 0.73 2.17
N ALA A 61 15.16 -0.59 2.19
CA ALA A 61 14.76 -1.52 3.23
C ALA A 61 15.67 -1.35 4.45
N GLY A 62 15.28 -0.42 5.30
CA GLY A 62 15.78 -0.25 6.67
C GLY A 62 14.68 0.19 7.64
N GLY A 63 13.53 0.66 7.14
CA GLY A 63 12.33 0.94 7.91
C GLY A 63 11.21 0.01 7.48
N ALA A 64 10.43 -0.50 8.44
CA ALA A 64 9.20 -1.22 8.14
C ALA A 64 8.29 -0.32 7.27
N VAL A 65 8.22 -0.59 5.97
CA VAL A 65 7.30 0.12 5.07
C VAL A 65 5.90 -0.27 5.52
N SER A 66 5.27 0.63 6.28
CA SER A 66 3.92 0.46 6.77
C SER A 66 2.98 0.77 5.63
N CYS A 67 2.71 -0.23 4.79
CA CYS A 67 1.66 -0.18 3.77
C CYS A 67 0.30 -0.25 4.46
N LYS A 68 -0.01 0.79 5.24
CA LYS A 68 -1.37 1.06 5.66
C LYS A 68 -2.07 1.55 4.40
N ILE A 69 -2.69 0.60 3.69
CA ILE A 69 -3.77 0.97 2.79
C ILE A 69 -4.71 1.76 3.69
N SER A 70 -4.86 3.06 3.44
CA SER A 70 -5.89 3.87 4.10
C SER A 70 -7.25 3.45 3.56
N ILE A 71 -7.62 2.18 3.75
CA ILE A 71 -9.02 1.80 3.82
C ILE A 71 -9.51 2.30 5.17
N TYR A 72 -9.79 3.60 5.21
CA TYR A 72 -10.64 4.29 6.18
C TYR A 72 -10.64 3.72 7.61
N THR A 73 -10.22 4.51 8.59
CA THR A 73 -10.72 4.39 9.97
C THR A 73 -12.23 4.71 9.99
N ILE A 74 -13.05 3.90 9.32
CA ILE A 74 -14.50 3.79 9.46
C ILE A 74 -14.77 2.37 9.93
N HIS A 75 -14.27 2.07 11.13
CA HIS A 75 -15.08 1.40 12.13
C HIS A 75 -14.73 2.05 13.47
N THR A 76 -15.40 3.19 13.67
CA THR A 76 -15.51 3.99 14.90
C THR A 76 -14.24 4.72 15.38
N LYS A 77 -14.25 6.05 15.25
CA LYS A 77 -13.32 7.07 15.81
C LYS A 77 -12.10 7.44 14.96
N HIS A 78 -12.31 8.21 13.89
CA HIS A 78 -11.55 9.46 13.70
C HIS A 78 -12.33 10.53 12.91
N PHE A 79 -13.63 10.64 13.18
CA PHE A 79 -14.38 11.89 13.02
C PHE A 79 -14.48 12.58 14.38
N THR A 80 -13.37 13.14 14.88
CA THR A 80 -13.23 14.12 15.99
C THR A 80 -11.72 14.42 16.02
N THR A 81 -11.18 15.60 15.73
CA THR A 81 -11.60 16.98 15.99
C THR A 81 -11.09 17.85 14.83
N SER A 82 -11.97 18.42 14.01
CA SER A 82 -12.19 19.87 13.93
C SER A 82 -10.93 20.71 14.20
N HIS A 83 -10.45 21.37 13.15
CA HIS A 83 -9.82 22.70 13.18
C HIS A 83 -9.08 23.11 14.47
N ASP A 84 -7.78 22.80 14.56
CA ASP A 84 -6.85 23.77 15.14
C ASP A 84 -6.13 24.49 14.00
N CYS A 85 -6.92 25.19 13.18
CA CYS A 85 -6.44 26.47 12.68
C CYS A 85 -6.83 27.47 13.76
N LYS A 86 -5.88 27.74 14.65
CA LYS A 86 -5.86 28.82 15.65
C LYS A 86 -6.67 30.04 15.17
N MET A 87 -7.85 30.26 15.74
CA MET A 87 -8.50 31.58 15.76
C MET A 87 -9.07 31.83 17.15
N ILE A 88 -8.19 32.13 18.11
CA ILE A 88 -8.59 32.88 19.29
C ILE A 88 -8.34 34.34 18.95
N VAL A 89 -9.35 34.98 18.36
CA VAL A 89 -9.44 36.44 18.27
C VAL A 89 -10.25 36.87 19.49
N PRO A 90 -9.69 37.56 20.49
CA PRO A 90 -10.51 38.14 21.55
C PRO A 90 -11.36 39.26 20.94
N HIS A 91 -12.65 39.02 20.79
CA HIS A 91 -13.60 40.11 20.55
C HIS A 91 -13.76 40.89 21.86
N PRO A 92 -13.59 42.23 21.84
CA PRO A 92 -14.00 43.06 22.96
C PRO A 92 -15.52 43.00 23.10
N VAL A 93 -16.00 42.55 24.25
CA VAL A 93 -17.38 42.77 24.67
C VAL A 93 -17.43 44.19 25.24
N HIS A 94 -18.40 44.94 24.74
CA HIS A 94 -18.71 46.35 24.99
C HIS A 94 -18.56 46.80 26.46
#